data_AF-A0A811MGU9-F1
#
_entry.id   AF-A0A811MGU9-F1
#
_cell.length_a   1.000
_cell.length_b   1.000
_cell.length_c   1.000
_cell.angle_alpha   90.00
_cell.angle_beta   90.00
_cell.angle_gamma   90.00
#
_symmetry.space_group_name_H-M   'P 1'
#
loop_
_entity.id
_entity.type
_entity.pdbx_description
1 polymer ?
#
loop_
_entity_poly.entity_id
_entity_poly.type
_entity_poly.pdbx_seq_one_letter_code
_entity_poly.pdbx_strand_id
1 'polypeptide(L)'
;MGNSSSRGRSKPRQGQQTTMKWSVDGFSLLLDKGEGWTCSRVFEIMGHNWYLKLNPRDKKSGDDKEYASLMLQLASSSVKPDTVVEASFKLLIYDQSYGKHREYQVRHSFQTASTSSGASCMISLEKLKERPSKFIVNSSCTFGVEFIKVTTSKVSTTSETLFVQKPSIFNEAKTYTWGIEDFFALKNSGYSPESIGICKSCDGNHLTLSLRMKKTNDLPNDSANLVELSLSIKHQEGDNHRKGTARSQFTNKASCWVWKKFISLEDFKDSSNGYLVKNKCCIEAEVAIVGSSKME
;
A
#
# COMPACT_ATOMS: atom_id res chain seq x y z
N MET A 1 75.28 -13.51 6.11
CA MET A 1 73.96 -12.88 5.84
C MET A 1 72.92 -13.60 6.67
N GLY A 2 72.55 -13.01 7.82
CA GLY A 2 71.53 -13.57 8.70
C GLY A 2 70.14 -13.10 8.26
N ASN A 3 69.19 -14.01 8.18
CA ASN A 3 67.78 -13.68 7.97
C ASN A 3 67.00 -13.96 9.26
N SER A 4 66.62 -12.85 9.92
CA SER A 4 65.73 -12.81 11.07
C SER A 4 64.29 -12.88 10.58
N SER A 5 63.61 -13.99 10.80
CA SER A 5 62.17 -14.13 10.50
C SER A 5 61.33 -13.56 11.64
N SER A 6 60.85 -12.33 11.49
CA SER A 6 59.88 -11.73 12.41
C SER A 6 58.50 -12.38 12.24
N ARG A 7 58.08 -13.20 13.21
CA ARG A 7 56.69 -13.67 13.33
C ARG A 7 55.80 -12.51 13.73
N GLY A 8 55.03 -11.98 12.79
CA GLY A 8 53.94 -11.04 13.07
C GLY A 8 52.84 -11.75 13.88
N ARG A 9 52.63 -11.30 15.13
CA ARG A 9 51.46 -11.65 15.93
C ARG A 9 50.22 -11.07 15.27
N SER A 10 49.28 -11.93 14.86
CA SER A 10 47.95 -11.51 14.43
C SER A 10 47.20 -10.86 15.60
N LYS A 11 46.67 -9.65 15.37
CA LYS A 11 45.75 -9.00 16.30
C LYS A 11 44.44 -9.80 16.37
N PRO A 12 43.83 -9.98 17.55
CA PRO A 12 42.52 -10.62 17.66
C PRO A 12 41.45 -9.79 16.93
N ARG A 13 40.55 -10.47 16.21
CA ARG A 13 39.38 -9.86 15.55
C ARG A 13 38.51 -9.18 16.63
N GLN A 14 38.36 -7.86 16.54
CA GLN A 14 37.34 -7.14 17.31
C GLN A 14 35.97 -7.70 16.93
N GLY A 15 35.15 -8.06 17.93
CA GLY A 15 33.76 -8.48 17.71
C GLY A 15 32.99 -7.38 16.97
N GLN A 16 32.17 -7.76 16.00
CA GLN A 16 31.34 -6.81 15.26
C GLN A 16 30.37 -6.14 16.25
N GLN A 17 30.35 -4.80 16.28
CA GLN A 17 29.41 -4.05 17.11
C GLN A 17 27.97 -4.34 16.66
N THR A 18 27.14 -4.89 17.54
CA THR A 18 25.73 -5.23 17.25
C THR A 18 24.73 -4.35 18.01
N THR A 19 25.20 -3.49 18.91
CA THR A 19 24.34 -2.68 19.78
C THR A 19 24.61 -1.19 19.61
N MET A 20 23.54 -0.41 19.58
CA MET A 20 23.57 1.05 19.71
C MET A 20 22.80 1.46 20.97
N LYS A 21 23.42 2.31 21.79
CA LYS A 21 22.81 2.96 22.96
C LYS A 21 22.60 4.45 22.68
N TRP A 22 21.43 4.96 23.05
CA TRP A 22 21.06 6.35 22.87
C TRP A 22 20.43 6.91 24.15
N SER A 23 21.16 7.78 24.82
CA SER A 23 20.71 8.48 26.03
C SER A 23 20.05 9.82 25.67
N VAL A 24 18.93 10.09 26.33
CA VAL A 24 18.20 11.36 26.24
C VAL A 24 18.30 12.03 27.60
N ASP A 25 19.22 12.98 27.72
CA ASP A 25 19.33 13.84 28.90
C ASP A 25 18.21 14.89 28.87
N GLY A 26 17.65 15.21 30.03
CA GLY A 26 16.45 16.05 30.11
C GLY A 26 15.18 15.35 29.60
N PHE A 27 15.12 14.02 29.62
CA PHE A 27 13.96 13.23 29.21
C PHE A 27 12.65 13.66 29.89
N SER A 28 12.67 14.09 31.16
CA SER A 28 11.46 14.61 31.82
C SER A 28 10.90 15.84 31.10
N LEU A 29 11.77 16.76 30.66
CA LEU A 29 11.36 17.92 29.85
C LEU A 29 10.84 17.50 28.47
N LEU A 30 11.38 16.40 27.91
CA LEU A 30 10.87 15.85 26.66
C LEU A 30 9.46 15.25 26.83
N LEU A 31 9.16 14.62 27.97
CA LEU A 31 7.81 14.13 28.29
C LEU A 31 6.80 15.28 28.45
N ASP A 32 7.24 16.42 28.97
CA ASP A 32 6.40 17.61 29.17
C ASP A 32 6.03 18.29 27.85
N LYS A 33 6.84 18.10 26.79
CA LYS A 33 6.51 18.56 25.44
C LYS A 33 5.37 17.78 24.77
N GLY A 34 4.97 16.64 25.33
CA GLY A 34 3.86 15.84 24.82
C GLY A 34 4.25 14.85 23.71
N GLU A 35 3.30 14.55 22.83
CA GLU A 35 3.55 13.66 21.69
C GLU A 35 4.51 14.28 20.67
N GLY A 36 5.37 13.45 20.07
CA GLY A 36 6.28 13.91 19.03
C GLY A 36 7.48 12.98 18.83
N TRP A 37 7.85 12.76 17.57
CA TRP A 37 8.96 11.88 17.25
C TRP A 37 10.30 12.61 17.34
N THR A 38 11.19 12.13 18.21
CA THR A 38 12.58 12.56 18.32
C THR A 38 13.48 11.49 17.71
N CYS A 39 14.44 11.89 16.87
CA CYS A 39 15.36 10.98 16.19
C CYS A 39 16.72 10.95 16.88
N SER A 40 17.35 9.76 16.94
CA SER A 40 18.79 9.67 17.19
C SER A 40 19.58 10.16 15.98
N ARG A 41 20.90 10.31 16.15
CA ARG A 41 21.81 10.38 14.99
C ARG A 41 21.78 9.06 14.21
N VAL A 42 22.17 9.15 12.94
CA VAL A 42 22.39 7.98 12.09
C VAL A 42 23.64 7.25 12.57
N PHE A 43 23.59 5.92 12.60
CA PHE A 43 24.68 5.03 12.98
C PHE A 43 24.74 3.81 12.07
N GLU A 44 25.93 3.24 11.91
CA GLU A 44 26.12 2.07 11.04
C GLU A 44 26.28 0.80 11.87
N ILE A 45 25.42 -0.20 11.63
CA ILE A 45 25.54 -1.56 12.21
C ILE A 45 25.17 -2.57 11.13
N MET A 46 25.96 -3.65 11.06
CA MET A 46 25.79 -4.73 10.07
C MET A 46 25.74 -4.24 8.61
N GLY A 47 26.49 -3.18 8.27
CA GLY A 47 26.64 -2.67 6.90
C GLY A 47 25.47 -1.81 6.41
N HIS A 48 24.59 -1.37 7.31
CA HIS A 48 23.46 -0.49 7.00
C HIS A 48 23.43 0.69 7.97
N ASN A 49 22.96 1.85 7.48
CA ASN A 49 22.78 3.04 8.30
C ASN A 49 21.37 3.05 8.88
N TRP A 50 21.28 3.19 10.20
CA TRP A 50 20.04 3.15 10.95
C TRP A 50 19.91 4.40 11.81
N TYR A 51 18.71 4.68 12.29
CA TYR A 51 18.46 5.60 13.39
C TYR A 51 17.25 5.15 14.20
N LEU A 52 17.19 5.54 15.48
CA LEU A 52 16.02 5.30 16.32
C LEU A 52 15.08 6.50 16.26
N LYS A 53 13.77 6.24 16.33
CA LYS A 53 12.78 7.28 16.63
C LYS A 53 12.05 6.94 17.92
N LEU A 54 11.94 7.93 18.80
CA LEU A 54 11.27 7.86 20.08
C LEU A 54 10.07 8.81 20.07
N ASN A 55 8.89 8.30 20.41
CA ASN A 55 7.77 9.13 20.82
C ASN A 55 7.57 8.94 22.34
N PRO A 56 7.84 9.95 23.17
CA PRO A 56 7.80 9.84 24.63
C PRO A 56 6.39 9.67 25.20
N ARG A 57 5.35 10.06 24.45
CA ARG A 57 3.95 10.07 24.87
C ARG A 57 3.03 9.70 23.70
N ASP A 58 3.28 8.53 23.13
CA ASP A 58 2.51 7.96 22.03
C ASP A 58 1.16 7.40 22.52
N LYS A 59 0.15 7.40 21.64
CA LYS A 59 -1.17 6.84 21.91
C LYS A 59 -1.51 5.79 20.86
N LYS A 60 -1.81 4.59 21.32
CA LYS A 60 -2.27 3.52 20.44
C LYS A 60 -3.74 3.76 20.09
N SER A 61 -4.10 3.62 18.82
CA SER A 61 -5.51 3.75 18.38
C SER A 61 -6.41 2.80 19.20
N GLY A 62 -7.45 3.36 19.81
CA GLY A 62 -8.40 2.62 20.65
C GLY A 62 -7.90 2.27 22.05
N ASP A 63 -6.76 2.81 22.49
CA ASP A 63 -6.27 2.72 23.87
C ASP A 63 -6.25 4.12 24.51
N ASP A 64 -6.74 4.21 25.74
CA ASP A 64 -6.75 5.46 26.52
C ASP A 64 -5.39 5.72 27.20
N LYS A 65 -4.46 4.75 27.15
CA LYS A 65 -3.15 4.83 27.79
C LYS A 65 -2.09 5.45 26.88
N GLU A 66 -1.16 6.14 27.52
CA GLU A 66 0.03 6.70 26.88
C GLU A 66 1.24 5.78 27.07
N TYR A 67 2.09 5.71 26.04
CA TYR A 67 3.26 4.85 26.00
C TYR A 67 4.50 5.62 25.55
N ALA A 68 5.67 5.21 26.05
CA ALA A 68 6.91 5.54 25.37
C ALA A 68 7.11 4.52 24.22
N SER A 69 7.03 5.01 22.99
CA SER A 69 7.15 4.20 21.78
C SER A 69 8.51 4.37 21.14
N LEU A 70 9.11 3.26 20.73
CA LEU A 70 10.38 3.23 20.01
C LEU A 70 10.20 2.52 18.66
N MET A 71 10.91 2.97 17.65
CA MET A 71 11.00 2.28 16.36
C MET A 71 12.41 2.40 15.79
N LEU A 72 12.78 1.40 14.99
CA LEU A 72 14.01 1.41 14.20
C LEU A 72 13.69 1.91 12.79
N GLN A 73 14.56 2.75 12.26
CA GLN A 73 14.48 3.25 10.91
C GLN A 73 15.76 2.90 10.14
N LEU A 74 15.59 2.41 8.93
CA LEU A 74 16.65 2.26 7.94
C LEU A 74 16.81 3.58 7.19
N ALA A 75 18.03 4.11 7.09
CA ALA A 75 18.26 5.32 6.32
C ALA A 75 18.08 5.03 4.83
N SER A 76 17.37 5.92 4.12
CA SER A 76 17.09 5.77 2.68
C SER A 76 18.37 5.65 1.83
N SER A 77 19.47 6.28 2.26
CA SER A 77 20.79 6.14 1.64
C SER A 77 21.35 4.72 1.64
N SER A 78 20.80 3.80 2.45
CA SER A 78 21.33 2.44 2.63
C SER A 78 20.57 1.36 1.85
N VAL A 79 19.53 1.72 1.08
CA VAL A 79 18.70 0.73 0.36
C VAL A 79 18.49 1.16 -1.08
N LYS A 80 18.80 0.24 -1.99
CA LYS A 80 18.42 0.37 -3.40
C LYS A 80 16.96 -0.07 -3.60
N PRO A 81 16.24 0.45 -4.60
CA PRO A 81 14.84 0.07 -4.84
C PRO A 81 14.61 -1.44 -4.98
N ASP A 82 15.59 -2.19 -5.51
CA ASP A 82 15.54 -3.63 -5.75
C ASP A 82 15.98 -4.50 -4.56
N THR A 83 16.13 -3.90 -3.38
CA THR A 83 16.75 -4.55 -2.22
C THR A 83 15.80 -4.60 -1.03
N VAL A 84 15.80 -5.75 -0.37
CA VAL A 84 15.08 -6.01 0.87
C VAL A 84 16.08 -6.30 1.97
N VAL A 85 15.99 -5.56 3.08
CA VAL A 85 16.82 -5.75 4.27
C VAL A 85 15.95 -6.35 5.36
N GLU A 86 16.13 -7.64 5.64
CA GLU A 86 15.46 -8.32 6.74
C GLU A 86 16.31 -8.20 8.00
N ALA A 87 15.72 -7.64 9.06
CA ALA A 87 16.40 -7.51 10.35
C ALA A 87 15.59 -8.16 11.47
N SER A 88 16.29 -8.92 12.30
CA SER A 88 15.86 -9.36 13.63
C SER A 88 16.67 -8.58 14.65
N PHE A 89 15.99 -7.84 15.53
CA PHE A 89 16.63 -6.97 16.52
C PHE A 89 15.78 -6.87 17.79
N LYS A 90 16.36 -6.35 18.86
CA LYS A 90 15.67 -5.99 20.10
C LYS A 90 15.70 -4.49 20.28
N LEU A 91 14.54 -3.89 20.49
CA LEU A 91 14.41 -2.52 21.00
C LEU A 91 14.58 -2.56 22.53
N LEU A 92 15.25 -1.56 23.09
CA LEU A 92 15.68 -1.56 24.48
C LEU A 92 15.33 -0.24 25.18
N ILE A 93 14.82 -0.35 26.41
CA ILE A 93 14.84 0.71 27.41
C ILE A 93 15.70 0.23 28.57
N TYR A 94 16.81 0.93 28.81
CA TYR A 94 17.78 0.52 29.81
C TYR A 94 17.27 0.86 31.21
N ASP A 95 17.23 -0.18 32.05
CA ASP A 95 17.24 -0.01 33.50
C ASP A 95 18.62 0.51 33.92
N GLN A 96 18.63 1.72 34.47
CA GLN A 96 19.82 2.47 34.84
C GLN A 96 20.21 2.26 36.31
N SER A 97 19.44 1.47 37.08
CA SER A 97 19.66 1.24 38.51
C SER A 97 20.17 -0.18 38.80
N TYR A 98 19.59 -1.20 38.16
CA TYR A 98 19.81 -2.61 38.51
C TYR A 98 20.12 -3.50 37.29
N GLY A 99 20.19 -2.93 36.09
CA GLY A 99 20.57 -3.66 34.86
C GLY A 99 19.47 -4.54 34.25
N LYS A 100 18.27 -4.64 34.85
CA LYS A 100 17.15 -5.39 34.28
C LYS A 100 16.39 -4.58 33.23
N HIS A 101 16.99 -4.48 32.05
CA HIS A 101 16.47 -3.71 30.91
C HIS A 101 15.12 -4.26 30.43
N ARG A 102 14.33 -3.39 29.81
CA ARG A 102 13.11 -3.79 29.10
C ARG A 102 13.46 -3.95 27.63
N GLU A 103 13.19 -5.14 27.10
CA GLU A 103 13.48 -5.51 25.71
C GLU A 103 12.21 -5.89 24.96
N TYR A 104 12.17 -5.58 23.66
CA TYR A 104 11.12 -5.99 22.75
C TYR A 104 11.74 -6.47 21.45
N GLN A 105 11.60 -7.76 21.17
CA GLN A 105 12.18 -8.37 19.98
C GLN A 105 11.26 -8.17 18.77
N VAL A 106 11.84 -7.69 17.67
CA VAL A 106 11.15 -7.37 16.42
C VAL A 106 11.84 -8.12 15.28
N ARG A 107 11.03 -8.61 14.35
CA ARG A 107 11.47 -9.05 13.02
C ARG A 107 10.76 -8.17 12.00
N HIS A 108 11.52 -7.52 11.14
CA HIS A 108 10.95 -6.61 10.16
C HIS A 108 11.74 -6.66 8.84
N SER A 109 11.02 -6.42 7.74
CA SER A 109 11.57 -6.35 6.40
C SER A 109 11.52 -4.91 5.91
N PHE A 110 12.69 -4.33 5.66
CA PHE A 110 12.84 -2.93 5.29
C PHE A 110 13.12 -2.82 3.78
N GLN A 111 12.49 -1.83 3.15
CA GLN A 111 12.61 -1.53 1.72
C GLN A 111 12.61 -0.02 1.51
N THR A 112 12.97 0.44 0.30
CA THR A 112 12.98 1.89 -0.02
C THR A 112 11.62 2.57 0.25
N ALA A 113 10.51 1.89 -0.03
CA ALA A 113 9.16 2.38 0.24
C ALA A 113 8.68 2.17 1.69
N SER A 114 9.40 1.37 2.49
CA SER A 114 9.05 1.01 3.86
C SER A 114 10.31 0.89 4.73
N THR A 115 10.82 2.03 5.17
CA THR A 115 12.06 2.11 5.95
C THR A 115 11.86 2.00 7.47
N SER A 116 10.62 1.87 7.94
CA SER A 116 10.27 1.91 9.36
C SER A 116 9.80 0.56 9.86
N SER A 117 10.28 0.15 11.04
CA SER A 117 9.78 -1.07 11.71
C SER A 117 8.34 -0.96 12.23
N GLY A 118 7.73 0.23 12.20
CA GLY A 118 6.52 0.54 12.94
C GLY A 118 6.78 0.84 14.42
N ALA A 119 5.83 1.53 15.06
CA ALA A 119 5.94 1.97 16.45
C ALA A 119 5.72 0.80 17.41
N SER A 120 6.67 0.57 18.32
CA SER A 120 6.52 -0.40 19.40
C SER A 120 6.24 0.34 20.71
N CYS A 121 5.03 0.22 21.26
CA CYS A 121 4.67 0.75 22.57
C CYS A 121 5.41 0.00 23.68
N MET A 122 6.65 0.41 23.95
CA MET A 122 7.61 -0.36 24.77
C MET A 122 7.13 -0.47 26.22
N ILE A 123 6.68 0.63 26.80
CA ILE A 123 6.29 0.75 28.22
C ILE A 123 5.22 1.82 28.38
N SER A 124 4.22 1.59 29.25
CA SER A 124 3.26 2.63 29.58
C SER A 124 3.93 3.76 30.35
N LEU A 125 3.44 4.98 30.17
CA LEU A 125 4.01 6.15 30.83
C LEU A 125 3.90 6.05 32.36
N GLU A 126 2.84 5.41 32.85
CA GLU A 126 2.64 5.06 34.27
C GLU A 126 3.81 4.22 34.82
N LYS A 127 4.14 3.10 34.16
CA LYS A 127 5.24 2.21 34.58
C LYS A 127 6.61 2.85 34.38
N LEU A 128 6.75 3.72 33.39
CA LEU A 128 8.01 4.44 33.16
C LEU A 128 8.29 5.46 34.27
N LYS A 129 7.23 6.08 34.83
CA LYS A 129 7.31 7.12 35.86
C LYS A 129 7.13 6.61 37.30
N GLU A 130 6.86 5.32 37.49
CA GLU A 130 6.73 4.69 38.82
C GLU A 130 7.95 5.03 39.70
N ARG A 131 7.71 5.46 40.95
CA ARG A 131 8.78 5.94 41.85
C ARG A 131 9.23 4.86 42.83
N PRO A 132 10.55 4.63 43.01
CA PRO A 132 11.65 5.23 42.25
C PRO A 132 11.71 4.66 40.82
N SER A 133 11.88 5.52 39.81
CA SER A 133 11.97 5.05 38.43
C SER A 133 13.37 4.50 38.16
N LYS A 134 13.43 3.24 37.80
CA LYS A 134 14.67 2.59 37.37
C LYS A 134 15.06 2.92 35.92
N PHE A 135 14.12 3.48 35.14
CA PHE A 135 14.32 3.83 33.74
C PHE A 135 14.64 5.31 33.56
N ILE A 136 14.08 6.19 34.39
CA ILE A 136 14.37 7.64 34.39
C ILE A 136 15.20 7.95 35.64
N VAL A 137 16.50 8.18 35.46
CA VAL A 137 17.43 8.53 36.55
C VAL A 137 18.02 9.90 36.26
N ASN A 138 17.97 10.82 37.23
CA ASN A 138 18.43 12.21 37.08
C ASN A 138 17.86 12.91 35.83
N SER A 139 16.58 12.69 35.55
CA SER A 139 15.91 13.19 34.35
C SER A 139 16.52 12.70 33.01
N SER A 140 17.30 11.63 33.00
CA SER A 140 17.81 10.98 31.79
C SER A 140 17.17 9.62 31.58
N CYS A 141 16.92 9.24 30.34
CA CYS A 141 16.47 7.90 29.97
C CYS A 141 17.30 7.37 28.80
N THR A 142 17.74 6.13 28.89
CA THR A 142 18.59 5.50 27.87
C THR A 142 17.83 4.43 27.10
N PHE A 143 17.83 4.56 25.79
CA PHE A 143 17.23 3.66 24.81
C PHE A 143 18.30 2.93 24.03
N GLY A 144 17.91 1.93 23.24
CA GLY A 144 18.84 1.31 22.31
C GLY A 144 18.22 0.29 21.38
N VAL A 145 19.09 -0.28 20.56
CA VAL A 145 18.80 -1.42 19.70
C VAL A 145 19.95 -2.40 19.72
N GLU A 146 19.62 -3.69 19.76
CA GLU A 146 20.57 -4.80 19.59
C GLU A 146 20.17 -5.62 18.37
N PHE A 147 21.05 -5.70 17.38
CA PHE A 147 20.83 -6.50 16.18
C PHE A 147 21.23 -7.95 16.42
N ILE A 148 20.28 -8.85 16.15
CA ILE A 148 20.50 -10.30 16.22
C ILE A 148 20.97 -10.81 14.86
N LYS A 149 20.31 -10.38 13.79
CA LYS A 149 20.60 -10.80 12.42
C LYS A 149 20.11 -9.72 11.45
N VAL A 150 20.94 -9.41 10.44
CA VAL A 150 20.54 -8.60 9.29
C VAL A 150 20.95 -9.37 8.03
N THR A 151 20.02 -9.51 7.10
CA THR A 151 20.26 -10.14 5.79
C THR A 151 19.69 -9.28 4.69
N THR A 152 20.40 -9.24 3.57
CA THR A 152 20.06 -8.40 2.42
C THR A 152 19.86 -9.29 1.21
N SER A 153 18.69 -9.21 0.59
CA SER A 153 18.35 -9.95 -0.61
C SER A 153 17.94 -8.99 -1.72
N LYS A 154 18.36 -9.31 -2.95
CA LYS A 154 17.79 -8.66 -4.13
C LYS A 154 16.45 -9.29 -4.41
N VAL A 155 15.44 -8.47 -4.64
CA VAL A 155 14.12 -8.93 -5.04
C VAL A 155 13.85 -8.39 -6.43
N SER A 156 13.45 -9.28 -7.34
CA SER A 156 12.85 -8.90 -8.61
C SER A 156 11.45 -8.37 -8.32
N THR A 157 11.35 -7.09 -7.99
CA THR A 157 10.07 -6.41 -7.82
C THR A 157 9.52 -6.06 -9.20
N THR A 158 8.28 -6.44 -9.48
CA THR A 158 7.55 -5.90 -10.62
C THR A 158 6.99 -4.55 -10.23
N SER A 159 7.29 -3.51 -11.01
CA SER A 159 6.74 -2.17 -10.82
C SER A 159 5.81 -1.83 -11.97
N GLU A 160 4.78 -1.03 -11.74
CA GLU A 160 3.93 -0.49 -12.81
C GLU A 160 3.89 1.03 -12.68
N THR A 161 4.11 1.74 -13.78
CA THR A 161 3.89 3.18 -13.84
C THR A 161 2.68 3.48 -14.71
N LEU A 162 1.68 4.15 -14.14
CA LEU A 162 0.50 4.62 -14.85
C LEU A 162 0.68 6.08 -15.28
N PHE A 163 0.69 6.31 -16.59
CA PHE A 163 0.73 7.64 -17.19
C PHE A 163 -0.68 8.07 -17.57
N VAL A 164 -1.20 9.08 -16.86
CA VAL A 164 -2.49 9.70 -17.17
C VAL A 164 -2.27 10.87 -18.11
N GLN A 165 -3.01 10.89 -19.21
CA GLN A 165 -2.93 11.92 -20.24
C GLN A 165 -4.19 12.78 -20.20
N LYS A 166 -4.05 14.08 -20.52
CA LYS A 166 -5.23 14.90 -20.80
C LYS A 166 -5.90 14.40 -22.09
N PRO A 167 -7.24 14.45 -22.20
CA PRO A 167 -7.91 14.17 -23.44
C PRO A 167 -7.34 15.07 -24.55
N SER A 168 -6.83 14.46 -25.62
CA SER A 168 -6.43 15.16 -26.83
C SER A 168 -7.42 14.84 -27.95
N ILE A 169 -7.42 15.63 -29.02
CA ILE A 169 -8.30 15.46 -30.20
C ILE A 169 -8.17 14.03 -30.80
N PHE A 170 -7.06 13.34 -30.58
CA PHE A 170 -6.83 11.98 -31.09
C PHE A 170 -7.37 10.85 -30.18
N ASN A 171 -7.73 11.16 -28.92
CA ASN A 171 -8.30 10.23 -27.94
C ASN A 171 -9.72 10.67 -27.53
N GLU A 172 -10.52 11.12 -28.49
CA GLU A 172 -11.92 11.46 -28.24
C GLU A 172 -12.71 10.25 -27.74
N ALA A 173 -13.64 10.51 -26.82
CA ALA A 173 -14.55 9.50 -26.32
C ALA A 173 -15.39 8.95 -27.47
N LYS A 174 -15.36 7.63 -27.65
CA LYS A 174 -16.17 6.94 -28.64
C LYS A 174 -17.45 6.45 -27.98
N THR A 175 -18.57 6.73 -28.63
CA THR A 175 -19.88 6.26 -28.18
C THR A 175 -20.33 5.09 -29.06
N TYR A 176 -20.73 4.01 -28.40
CA TYR A 176 -21.22 2.80 -29.02
C TYR A 176 -22.62 2.49 -28.49
N THR A 177 -23.54 2.17 -29.38
CA THR A 177 -24.94 1.98 -29.02
C THR A 177 -25.42 0.62 -29.51
N TRP A 178 -26.12 -0.11 -28.65
CA TRP A 178 -26.70 -1.39 -28.95
C TRP A 178 -28.21 -1.37 -28.68
N GLY A 179 -28.98 -1.35 -29.77
CA GLY A 179 -30.41 -1.56 -29.74
C GLY A 179 -30.74 -3.05 -29.64
N ILE A 180 -31.55 -3.42 -28.66
CA ILE A 180 -32.06 -4.77 -28.46
C ILE A 180 -33.53 -4.76 -28.88
N GLU A 181 -33.86 -5.52 -29.92
CA GLU A 181 -35.21 -5.58 -30.51
C GLU A 181 -36.19 -6.41 -29.69
N ASP A 182 -35.70 -7.42 -28.96
CA ASP A 182 -36.49 -8.18 -28.01
C ASP A 182 -35.59 -8.66 -26.86
N PHE A 183 -35.70 -7.97 -25.72
CA PHE A 183 -34.96 -8.27 -24.51
C PHE A 183 -35.28 -9.67 -23.95
N PHE A 184 -36.51 -10.16 -24.14
CA PHE A 184 -36.92 -11.46 -23.63
C PHE A 184 -36.45 -12.62 -24.53
N ALA A 185 -36.17 -12.34 -25.80
CA ALA A 185 -35.53 -13.30 -26.71
C ALA A 185 -34.04 -13.50 -26.43
N LEU A 186 -33.39 -12.58 -25.70
CA LEU A 186 -32.02 -12.79 -25.25
C LEU A 186 -31.97 -13.97 -24.29
N LYS A 187 -31.06 -14.91 -24.55
CA LYS A 187 -30.62 -15.90 -23.55
C LYS A 187 -30.05 -15.15 -22.33
N ASN A 188 -29.79 -15.85 -21.22
CA ASN A 188 -29.34 -15.24 -19.94
C ASN A 188 -28.21 -14.17 -20.05
N SER A 189 -27.44 -14.17 -21.15
CA SER A 189 -26.54 -13.09 -21.56
C SER A 189 -26.66 -12.80 -23.06
N GLY A 190 -26.43 -11.54 -23.45
CA GLY A 190 -26.22 -11.11 -24.83
C GLY A 190 -25.04 -10.14 -24.96
N TYR A 191 -24.46 -10.06 -26.16
CA TYR A 191 -23.39 -9.12 -26.51
C TYR A 191 -23.67 -8.41 -27.84
N SER A 192 -23.30 -7.14 -27.92
CA SER A 192 -23.27 -6.37 -29.15
C SER A 192 -22.04 -6.69 -30.01
N PRO A 193 -22.04 -6.33 -31.32
CA PRO A 193 -20.86 -6.41 -32.18
C PRO A 193 -19.63 -5.62 -31.67
N GLU A 194 -19.89 -4.55 -30.93
CA GLU A 194 -18.92 -3.68 -30.23
C GLU A 194 -18.54 -4.22 -28.86
N SER A 195 -19.00 -5.43 -28.50
CA SER A 195 -18.64 -6.14 -27.28
C SER A 195 -19.16 -5.50 -25.98
N ILE A 196 -20.23 -4.71 -26.08
CA ILE A 196 -21.09 -4.33 -24.94
C ILE A 196 -21.93 -5.55 -24.58
N GLY A 197 -22.00 -5.93 -23.31
CA GLY A 197 -22.77 -7.08 -22.86
C GLY A 197 -23.83 -6.72 -21.82
N ILE A 198 -24.97 -7.41 -21.87
CA ILE A 198 -26.00 -7.40 -20.84
C ILE A 198 -26.30 -8.83 -20.40
N CYS A 199 -26.42 -9.05 -19.10
CA CYS A 199 -26.88 -10.33 -18.57
C CYS A 199 -27.69 -10.15 -17.29
N LYS A 200 -28.51 -11.15 -16.98
CA LYS A 200 -29.12 -11.24 -15.65
C LYS A 200 -28.03 -11.58 -14.65
N SER A 201 -28.00 -10.84 -13.55
CA SER A 201 -27.13 -11.08 -12.41
C SER A 201 -27.40 -12.47 -11.81
N CYS A 202 -26.41 -13.04 -11.11
CA CYS A 202 -26.56 -14.34 -10.44
C CYS A 202 -27.66 -14.35 -9.36
N ASP A 203 -28.02 -13.18 -8.83
CA ASP A 203 -29.13 -13.04 -7.88
C ASP A 203 -30.51 -13.08 -8.53
N GLY A 204 -30.57 -13.14 -9.86
CA GLY A 204 -31.82 -13.22 -10.62
C GLY A 204 -32.64 -11.93 -10.65
N ASN A 205 -32.27 -10.90 -9.87
CA ASN A 205 -33.10 -9.71 -9.63
C ASN A 205 -32.52 -8.43 -10.23
N HIS A 206 -31.26 -8.44 -10.68
CA HIS A 206 -30.63 -7.27 -11.27
C HIS A 206 -30.09 -7.55 -12.67
N LEU A 207 -29.91 -6.49 -13.44
CA LEU A 207 -29.14 -6.51 -14.68
C LEU A 207 -27.69 -6.14 -14.41
N THR A 208 -26.80 -6.83 -15.10
CA THR A 208 -25.37 -6.58 -15.12
C THR A 208 -25.00 -6.09 -16.51
N LEU A 209 -24.27 -4.98 -16.57
CA LEU A 209 -23.68 -4.50 -17.80
C LEU A 209 -22.20 -4.84 -17.83
N SER A 210 -21.67 -5.10 -19.01
CA SER A 210 -20.25 -5.38 -19.19
C SER A 210 -19.71 -4.72 -20.45
N LEU A 211 -18.44 -4.38 -20.41
CA LEU A 211 -17.69 -3.87 -21.54
C LEU A 211 -16.50 -4.80 -21.75
N ARG A 212 -16.36 -5.34 -22.96
CA ARG A 212 -15.23 -6.16 -23.32
C ARG A 212 -14.43 -5.49 -24.42
N MET A 213 -13.15 -5.24 -24.17
CA MET A 213 -12.22 -4.87 -25.22
C MET A 213 -11.97 -6.07 -26.14
N LYS A 214 -12.05 -5.83 -27.45
CA LYS A 214 -11.59 -6.80 -28.45
C LYS A 214 -10.10 -7.01 -28.23
N LYS A 215 -9.67 -8.27 -28.10
CA LYS A 215 -8.26 -8.61 -28.02
C LYS A 215 -7.61 -8.23 -29.35
N THR A 216 -6.74 -7.24 -29.34
CA THR A 216 -5.82 -6.98 -30.44
C THR A 216 -4.46 -7.56 -30.07
N ASN A 217 -3.73 -8.11 -31.05
CA ASN A 217 -2.35 -8.57 -30.82
C ASN A 217 -1.38 -7.40 -30.64
N ASP A 218 -1.87 -6.16 -30.76
CA ASP A 218 -1.07 -4.95 -30.79
C ASP A 218 -0.72 -4.41 -29.39
N LEU A 219 -1.42 -4.85 -28.33
CA LEU A 219 -1.10 -4.43 -26.96
C LEU A 219 -0.04 -5.37 -26.36
N PRO A 220 1.15 -4.87 -26.00
CA PRO A 220 2.18 -5.67 -25.36
C PRO A 220 1.69 -6.33 -24.05
N ASN A 221 2.23 -7.52 -23.74
CA ASN A 221 1.86 -8.29 -22.54
C ASN A 221 2.12 -7.56 -21.21
N ASP A 222 3.05 -6.60 -21.22
CA ASP A 222 3.48 -5.79 -20.07
C ASP A 222 2.75 -4.45 -20.00
N SER A 223 1.80 -4.18 -20.89
CA SER A 223 1.14 -2.87 -21.01
C SER A 223 -0.36 -2.94 -20.72
N ALA A 224 -0.90 -1.85 -20.16
CA ALA A 224 -2.34 -1.66 -20.00
C ALA A 224 -2.78 -0.30 -20.54
N ASN A 225 -4.04 -0.22 -20.97
CA ASN A 225 -4.69 1.05 -21.28
C ASN A 225 -5.60 1.44 -20.12
N LEU A 226 -5.44 2.67 -19.60
CA LEU A 226 -6.40 3.25 -18.68
C LEU A 226 -7.58 3.79 -19.49
N VAL A 227 -8.73 3.16 -19.30
CA VAL A 227 -9.96 3.51 -20.01
C VAL A 227 -10.91 4.16 -19.02
N GLU A 228 -11.36 5.37 -19.35
CA GLU A 228 -12.54 5.97 -18.77
C GLU A 228 -13.75 5.50 -19.57
N LEU A 229 -14.76 4.96 -18.87
CA LEU A 229 -15.92 4.37 -19.50
C LEU A 229 -17.21 4.80 -18.80
N SER A 230 -18.25 5.01 -19.59
CA SER A 230 -19.61 5.17 -19.10
C SER A 230 -20.50 4.13 -19.75
N LEU A 231 -21.29 3.43 -18.95
CA LEU A 231 -22.34 2.54 -19.45
C LEU A 231 -23.70 3.15 -19.10
N SER A 232 -24.64 3.08 -20.03
CA SER A 232 -25.99 3.54 -19.79
C SER A 232 -27.06 2.66 -20.41
N ILE A 233 -28.24 2.64 -19.78
CA ILE A 233 -29.48 2.16 -20.38
C ILE A 233 -30.29 3.40 -20.71
N LYS A 234 -30.58 3.58 -21.99
CA LYS A 234 -31.30 4.74 -22.51
C LYS A 234 -32.77 4.64 -22.12
N HIS A 235 -33.32 5.77 -21.70
CA HIS A 235 -34.75 5.98 -21.67
C HIS A 235 -35.19 6.26 -23.12
N GLN A 236 -36.21 5.54 -23.62
CA GLN A 236 -36.51 5.56 -25.05
C GLN A 236 -37.23 6.82 -25.55
N GLU A 237 -37.95 7.50 -24.67
CA GLU A 237 -38.81 8.65 -25.03
C GLU A 237 -38.42 9.96 -24.31
N GLY A 238 -37.30 9.95 -23.58
CA GLY A 238 -36.94 11.02 -22.65
C GLY A 238 -35.46 10.94 -22.26
N ASP A 239 -34.98 11.92 -21.50
CA ASP A 239 -33.54 12.11 -21.24
C ASP A 239 -33.07 11.50 -19.90
N ASN A 240 -33.96 10.82 -19.17
CA ASN A 240 -33.64 10.22 -17.87
C ASN A 240 -32.91 8.87 -18.02
N HIS A 241 -31.72 8.90 -18.59
CA HIS A 241 -30.92 7.70 -18.82
C HIS A 241 -30.30 7.17 -17.51
N ARG A 242 -30.34 5.85 -17.31
CA ARG A 242 -29.59 5.23 -16.23
C ARG A 242 -28.13 5.13 -16.65
N LYS A 243 -27.29 6.08 -16.24
CA LYS A 243 -25.84 6.14 -16.58
C LYS A 243 -24.98 5.87 -15.35
N GLY A 244 -23.88 5.14 -15.55
CA GLY A 244 -22.81 4.98 -14.57
C GLY A 244 -21.45 5.17 -15.24
N THR A 245 -20.52 5.83 -14.54
CA THR A 245 -19.16 6.13 -15.03
C THR A 245 -18.10 5.43 -14.18
N ALA A 246 -17.04 4.92 -14.79
CA ALA A 246 -15.94 4.23 -14.12
C ALA A 246 -14.61 4.43 -14.85
N ARG A 247 -13.51 4.05 -14.20
CA ARG A 247 -12.19 3.92 -14.82
C ARG A 247 -11.61 2.55 -14.52
N SER A 248 -10.97 1.95 -15.51
CA SER A 248 -10.30 0.65 -15.35
C SER A 248 -9.10 0.53 -16.27
N GLN A 249 -8.09 -0.20 -15.82
CA GLN A 249 -7.00 -0.64 -16.67
C GLN A 249 -7.44 -1.90 -17.43
N PHE A 250 -7.28 -1.90 -18.75
CA PHE A 250 -7.54 -3.06 -19.60
C PHE A 250 -6.22 -3.62 -20.11
N THR A 251 -6.04 -4.93 -19.96
CA THR A 251 -4.90 -5.68 -20.49
C THR A 251 -5.39 -6.78 -21.42
N ASN A 252 -4.48 -7.43 -22.15
CA ASN A 252 -4.85 -8.59 -22.96
C ASN A 252 -5.31 -9.81 -22.12
N LYS A 253 -4.89 -9.89 -20.86
CA LYS A 253 -5.31 -10.90 -19.87
C LYS A 253 -6.60 -10.51 -19.14
N ALA A 254 -6.83 -9.21 -18.95
CA ALA A 254 -8.02 -8.65 -18.30
C ALA A 254 -8.72 -7.66 -19.25
N SER A 255 -9.36 -8.21 -20.28
CA SER A 255 -10.00 -7.42 -21.35
C SER A 255 -11.49 -7.19 -21.12
N CYS A 256 -12.03 -7.50 -19.94
CA CYS A 256 -13.46 -7.41 -19.63
C CYS A 256 -13.66 -6.65 -18.32
N TRP A 257 -14.61 -5.73 -18.34
CA TRP A 257 -15.05 -4.94 -17.19
C TRP A 257 -16.56 -5.12 -16.99
N VAL A 258 -17.01 -5.14 -15.73
CA VAL A 258 -18.39 -5.52 -15.37
C VAL A 258 -18.96 -4.62 -14.28
N TRP A 259 -20.16 -4.10 -14.53
CA TRP A 259 -21.00 -3.42 -13.54
C TRP A 259 -22.03 -4.37 -12.96
N LYS A 260 -21.72 -4.97 -11.82
CA LYS A 260 -22.65 -5.84 -11.11
C LYS A 260 -23.82 -5.02 -10.59
N LYS A 261 -25.04 -5.53 -10.76
CA LYS A 261 -26.29 -4.93 -10.25
C LYS A 261 -26.49 -3.47 -10.68
N PHE A 262 -26.38 -3.20 -11.98
CA PHE A 262 -26.49 -1.85 -12.54
C PHE A 262 -27.88 -1.22 -12.33
N ILE A 263 -28.92 -2.03 -12.54
CA ILE A 263 -30.33 -1.68 -12.34
C ILE A 263 -31.09 -2.93 -11.86
N SER A 264 -32.13 -2.76 -11.04
CA SER A 264 -33.02 -3.87 -10.71
C SER A 264 -33.87 -4.26 -11.93
N LEU A 265 -34.30 -5.53 -11.99
CA LEU A 265 -35.23 -5.98 -13.04
C LEU A 265 -36.61 -5.36 -12.89
N GLU A 266 -37.00 -4.98 -11.67
CA GLU A 266 -38.25 -4.26 -11.39
C GLU A 266 -38.21 -2.88 -12.03
N ASP A 267 -37.21 -2.05 -11.68
CA ASP A 267 -37.05 -0.71 -12.24
C ASP A 267 -36.86 -0.73 -13.76
N PHE A 268 -36.12 -1.71 -14.27
CA PHE A 268 -35.87 -1.85 -15.70
C PHE A 268 -37.14 -2.18 -16.50
N LYS A 269 -38.04 -3.00 -15.94
CA LYS A 269 -39.28 -3.42 -16.60
C LYS A 269 -40.44 -2.46 -16.34
N ASP A 270 -40.33 -1.59 -15.36
CA ASP A 270 -41.34 -0.57 -15.09
C ASP A 270 -41.47 0.37 -16.28
N SER A 271 -42.66 0.35 -16.90
CA SER A 271 -42.99 1.18 -18.05
C SER A 271 -42.85 2.67 -17.78
N SER A 272 -43.02 3.15 -16.54
CA SER A 272 -42.85 4.58 -16.22
C SER A 272 -41.39 5.03 -16.24
N ASN A 273 -40.44 4.10 -16.14
CA ASN A 273 -39.01 4.40 -16.20
C ASN A 273 -38.46 4.42 -17.63
N GLY A 274 -39.24 3.98 -18.62
CA GLY A 274 -38.95 4.14 -20.05
C GLY A 274 -37.71 3.38 -20.59
N TYR A 275 -37.10 2.50 -19.80
CA TYR A 275 -35.91 1.73 -20.22
C TYR A 275 -36.23 0.55 -21.15
N LEU A 276 -37.40 -0.08 -20.96
CA LEU A 276 -37.89 -1.21 -21.75
C LEU A 276 -39.27 -0.86 -22.34
N VAL A 277 -39.33 -0.58 -23.65
CA VAL A 277 -40.56 -0.20 -24.35
C VAL A 277 -40.83 -1.21 -25.46
N LYS A 278 -42.01 -1.85 -25.45
CA LYS A 278 -42.39 -2.90 -26.43
C LYS A 278 -41.31 -3.99 -26.55
N ASN A 279 -40.77 -4.44 -25.42
CA ASN A 279 -39.66 -5.39 -25.29
C ASN A 279 -38.30 -4.91 -25.82
N LYS A 280 -38.20 -3.66 -26.30
CA LYS A 280 -36.96 -3.07 -26.80
C LYS A 280 -36.25 -2.30 -25.71
N CYS A 281 -34.93 -2.38 -25.68
CA CYS A 281 -34.10 -1.51 -24.86
C CYS A 281 -32.87 -1.08 -25.64
N CYS A 282 -32.22 -0.01 -25.20
CA CYS A 282 -31.03 0.53 -25.84
C CYS A 282 -29.95 0.74 -24.79
N ILE A 283 -28.77 0.17 -25.04
CA ILE A 283 -27.61 0.27 -24.16
C ILE A 283 -26.56 1.09 -24.88
N GLU A 284 -25.95 2.03 -24.17
CA GLU A 284 -24.86 2.85 -24.71
C GLU A 284 -23.60 2.70 -23.85
N ALA A 285 -22.46 2.63 -24.51
CA ALA A 285 -21.15 2.67 -23.90
C ALA A 285 -20.34 3.83 -24.49
N GLU A 286 -19.92 4.76 -23.64
CA GLU A 286 -19.00 5.83 -23.98
C GLU A 286 -17.62 5.46 -23.42
N VAL A 287 -16.57 5.44 -24.24
CA VAL A 287 -15.24 4.97 -23.85
C VAL A 287 -14.13 5.89 -24.36
N ALA A 288 -13.18 6.21 -23.50
CA ALA A 288 -12.01 7.02 -23.84
C ALA A 288 -10.74 6.39 -23.24
N ILE A 289 -9.67 6.31 -24.02
CA ILE A 289 -8.34 5.95 -23.49
C ILE A 289 -7.72 7.23 -22.93
N VAL A 290 -7.56 7.28 -21.62
CA VAL A 290 -7.07 8.47 -20.87
C VAL A 290 -5.68 8.26 -20.28
N GLY A 291 -5.04 7.14 -20.61
CA GLY A 291 -3.69 6.85 -20.17
C GLY A 291 -3.24 5.46 -20.56
N SER A 292 -1.99 5.16 -20.24
CA SER A 292 -1.39 3.84 -20.41
C SER A 292 -0.47 3.54 -19.24
N SER A 293 -0.26 2.26 -18.99
CA SER A 293 0.71 1.79 -18.03
C SER A 293 1.62 0.74 -18.63
N LYS A 294 2.79 0.59 -18.01
CA LYS A 294 3.75 -0.44 -18.34
C LYS A 294 4.33 -1.06 -17.08
N MET A 295 4.42 -2.38 -17.07
CA MET A 295 5.14 -3.14 -16.06
C MET A 295 6.63 -3.21 -16.41
N GLU A 296 7.47 -3.00 -15.41
CA GLU A 296 8.95 -3.13 -15.44
C GLU A 296 9.42 -4.26 -14.53
#